data_AF-A0A920HVY5-F1
#
_entry.id   AF-A0A920HVY5-F1
#
_cell.length_a   1.000
_cell.length_b   1.000
_cell.length_c   1.000
_cell.angle_alpha   90.00
_cell.angle_beta   90.00
_cell.angle_gamma   90.00
#
_symmetry.space_group_name_H-M   'P 1'
#
loop_
_entity.id
_entity.type
_entity.pdbx_description
1 polymer ?
#
loop_
_entity_poly.entity_id
_entity_poly.type
_entity_poly.pdbx_seq_one_letter_code
_entity_poly.pdbx_strand_id
1 'polypeptide(L)' 'MKGNATGVGIGTVEDIFVNKIPNTVSIGGSLRIGIGNTTETLQVLNIFNLNKVLRVFRNVNHSWNRSYIWFKYRHFK' A
#
# COMPACT_ATOMS: atom_id res chain seq x y z
N MET A 1 13.13 9.28 -26.69
CA MET A 1 13.12 9.74 -25.28
C MET A 1 12.15 8.86 -24.51
N LYS A 2 12.60 8.10 -23.52
CA LYS A 2 11.72 7.27 -22.69
C LYS A 2 10.95 8.20 -21.77
N GLY A 3 9.65 8.35 -21.99
CA GLY A 3 8.80 9.16 -21.11
C GLY A 3 8.95 8.66 -19.68
N ASN A 4 9.42 9.54 -18.80
CA ASN A 4 9.43 9.27 -17.38
C ASN A 4 7.96 9.24 -16.97
N ALA A 5 7.41 8.04 -16.72
CA ALA A 5 6.11 7.92 -16.12
C ALA A 5 6.23 8.61 -14.76
N THR A 6 5.83 9.88 -14.66
CA THR A 6 5.48 10.50 -13.39
C THR A 6 4.23 9.76 -12.97
N GLY A 7 4.43 8.58 -12.38
CA GLY A 7 3.38 7.85 -11.70
C GLY A 7 2.82 8.83 -10.70
N VAL A 8 1.70 9.46 -11.05
CA VAL A 8 0.83 10.09 -10.08
C VAL A 8 0.53 8.93 -9.15
N GLY A 9 1.21 8.90 -8.00
CA GLY A 9 0.95 7.92 -6.97
C GLY A 9 -0.46 8.22 -6.48
N ILE A 10 -1.45 7.66 -7.16
CA ILE A 10 -2.84 7.73 -6.72
C ILE A 10 -2.81 6.95 -5.41
N GLY A 11 -2.93 7.69 -4.32
CA GLY A 11 -2.94 7.16 -2.97
C GLY A 11 -4.30 7.37 -2.34
N THR A 12 -4.71 6.44 -1.49
CA THR A 12 -5.93 6.57 -0.68
C THR A 12 -5.55 6.97 0.74
N VAL A 13 -6.40 7.77 1.36
CA VAL A 13 -6.35 8.00 2.81
C VAL A 13 -7.32 7.02 3.44
N GLU A 14 -6.81 6.18 4.33
CA GLU A 14 -7.55 5.10 4.97
C GLU A 14 -7.40 5.17 6.49
N ASP A 15 -8.39 4.64 7.20
CA ASP A 15 -8.39 4.54 8.65
C ASP A 15 -8.24 3.06 9.05
N ILE A 16 -7.22 2.75 9.85
CA ILE A 16 -6.94 1.41 10.35
C ILE A 16 -7.32 1.35 11.83
N PHE A 17 -8.22 0.42 12.14
CA PHE A 17 -8.62 0.11 13.52
C PHE A 17 -7.68 -0.95 14.09
N VAL A 18 -7.13 -0.69 15.28
CA VAL A 18 -6.20 -1.59 15.95
C VAL A 18 -6.61 -1.88 17.39
N ASN A 19 -6.20 -3.03 17.91
CA ASN A 19 -6.47 -3.38 19.31
C ASN A 19 -5.58 -2.60 20.29
N LYS A 20 -4.37 -2.22 19.85
CA LYS A 20 -3.38 -1.46 20.61
C LYS A 20 -2.52 -0.66 19.64
N ILE A 21 -2.29 0.61 19.95
CA ILE A 21 -1.33 1.46 19.23
C ILE A 21 0.01 1.35 19.97
N PRO A 22 1.07 0.81 19.33
CA PRO A 22 2.42 0.81 19.90
C PRO A 22 2.95 2.25 20.05
N ASN A 23 3.75 2.50 21.09
CA ASN A 23 4.43 3.79 21.29
C ASN A 23 5.54 4.08 20.26
N THR A 24 5.86 3.11 19.41
CA THR A 24 6.79 3.26 18.28
C THR A 24 6.13 3.87 17.05
N VAL A 25 4.79 4.00 17.04
CA VAL A 25 4.05 4.62 15.93
C VAL A 25 4.01 6.12 16.16
N SER A 26 4.42 6.89 15.15
CA SER A 26 4.47 8.34 15.18
C SER A 26 3.85 8.95 13.91
N ILE A 27 3.31 10.16 14.05
CA ILE A 27 2.81 10.95 12.91
C ILE A 27 3.98 11.29 11.99
N GLY A 28 3.79 11.13 10.68
CA GLY A 28 4.85 11.25 9.68
C GLY A 28 5.72 10.00 9.55
N GLY A 29 5.61 9.04 10.47
CA GLY A 29 6.31 7.76 10.43
C GLY A 29 5.77 6.80 9.37
N SER A 30 6.48 5.70 9.19
CA SER A 30 6.08 4.62 8.29
C SER A 30 5.52 3.43 9.07
N LEU A 31 4.44 2.84 8.56
CA LEU A 31 3.81 1.66 9.10
C LEU A 31 3.87 0.55 8.05
N ARG A 32 4.49 -0.58 8.38
CA ARG A 32 4.50 -1.77 7.51
C ARG A 32 3.40 -2.71 7.96
N ILE A 33 2.48 -3.03 7.06
CA ILE A 33 1.42 -4.02 7.28
C ILE A 33 1.51 -5.13 6.24
N GLY A 34 0.83 -6.25 6.47
CA GLY A 34 0.81 -7.34 5.52
C GLY A 34 -0.13 -8.48 5.91
N ILE A 35 -0.46 -9.30 4.92
CA ILE A 35 -1.27 -10.52 5.08
C ILE A 35 -0.48 -11.65 4.41
N GLY A 36 -0.15 -12.69 5.19
CA GLY A 36 0.70 -13.79 4.72
C GLY A 36 2.07 -13.27 4.24
N ASN A 37 2.37 -13.49 2.95
CA ASN A 37 3.64 -13.09 2.33
C ASN A 37 3.59 -11.71 1.64
N THR A 38 2.42 -11.05 1.64
CA THR A 38 2.25 -9.74 1.02
C THR A 38 2.42 -8.66 2.08
N THR A 39 3.37 -7.74 1.88
CA THR A 39 3.55 -6.58 2.76
C THR A 39 3.52 -5.28 1.98
N GLU A 40 3.00 -4.22 2.60
CA GLU A 40 3.00 -2.87 2.07
C GLU A 40 3.42 -1.87 3.15
N THR A 41 3.90 -0.71 2.69
CA THR A 41 4.35 0.38 3.56
C THR A 41 3.40 1.56 3.41
N LEU A 42 2.86 2.00 4.53
CA LEU A 42 1.93 3.12 4.65
C LEU A 42 2.60 4.27 5.39
N GLN A 43 2.14 5.49 5.16
CA GLN A 43 2.59 6.66 5.93
C GLN A 43 1.53 7.04 6.94
N VAL A 44 1.92 7.26 8.20
CA VAL A 44 1.00 7.67 9.25
C VAL A 44 0.73 9.17 9.15
N LEU A 45 -0.53 9.54 8.97
CA LEU A 45 -0.98 10.93 8.88
C LEU A 45 -1.53 11.43 10.22
N ASN A 46 -2.25 10.58 10.95
CA ASN A 46 -2.77 10.94 12.27
C ASN A 46 -2.99 9.72 13.18
N ILE A 47 -3.02 9.96 14.49
CA ILE A 47 -3.23 8.94 15.52
C ILE A 47 -4.39 9.38 16.42
N PHE A 48 -5.47 8.60 16.45
CA PHE A 48 -6.61 8.82 17.33
C PHE A 48 -6.59 7.82 18.48
N ASN A 49 -5.96 8.20 19.59
CA ASN A 49 -5.71 7.31 20.73
C ASN A 49 -6.99 6.77 21.39
N LEU A 50 -8.05 7.58 21.51
CA LEU A 50 -9.31 7.18 22.17
C LEU A 50 -10.00 6.04 21.43
N ASN A 51 -10.09 6.14 20.10
CA ASN A 51 -10.80 5.16 19.25
C ASN A 51 -9.86 4.09 18.69
N LYS A 52 -8.56 4.15 19.02
CA LYS A 52 -7.51 3.27 18.50
C LYS A 52 -7.49 3.22 16.98
N VAL A 53 -7.54 4.39 16.35
CA VAL A 53 -7.54 4.53 14.88
C VAL A 53 -6.26 5.20 14.42
N LEU A 54 -5.66 4.63 13.38
CA LEU A 54 -4.53 5.22 12.66
C LEU A 54 -5.01 5.69 11.29
N ARG A 55 -4.91 6.98 11.02
CA ARG A 55 -5.13 7.50 9.66
C ARG A 55 -3.83 7.43 8.89
N VAL A 56 -3.88 6.77 7.75
CA VAL A 56 -2.69 6.47 6.95
C VAL A 56 -2.90 6.87 5.50
N PHE A 57 -1.81 7.26 4.85
CA PHE A 57 -1.73 7.34 3.40
C PHE A 57 -1.23 6.01 2.86
N ARG A 58 -2.06 5.40 2.00
CA ARG A 58 -1.77 4.15 1.31
C ARG A 58 -1.45 4.48 -0.13
N ASN A 59 -0.22 4.19 -0.53
CA ASN A 59 0.19 4.39 -1.91
C ASN A 59 -0.38 3.25 -2.77
N VAL A 60 -1.35 3.54 -3.64
CA VAL A 60 -1.97 2.54 -4.51
C VAL A 60 -1.19 2.35 -5.81
N ASN A 61 0.14 2.53 -5.77
CA ASN A 61 1.05 1.95 -6.76
C ASN A 61 1.09 0.42 -6.59
N HIS A 62 -0.09 -0.22 -6.69
CA HIS A 62 -0.18 -1.57 -7.20
C HIS A 62 0.26 -1.45 -8.65
N SER A 63 1.58 -1.48 -8.85
CA SER A 63 2.19 -1.66 -10.14
C SER A 63 1.60 -2.95 -10.65
N TRP A 64 0.51 -2.84 -11.43
CA TRP A 64 0.08 -3.89 -12.31
C TRP A 64 1.33 -4.23 -13.09
N ASN A 65 1.95 -5.34 -12.74
CA ASN A 65 2.93 -5.96 -13.58
C ASN A 65 2.16 -6.39 -14.83
N ARG A 66 1.94 -5.46 -15.76
CA ARG A 66 1.32 -5.70 -17.07
C ARG A 66 2.23 -6.52 -17.98
N SER A 67 3.23 -7.22 -17.43
CA SER A 67 4.17 -8.02 -18.20
C SER A 67 3.86 -9.52 -18.19
N TYR A 68 2.74 -9.99 -17.60
CA TYR A 68 2.41 -11.43 -17.59
C TYR A 68 0.94 -11.80 -17.87
N ILE A 69 0.25 -11.11 -18.78
CA ILE A 69 -0.95 -11.66 -19.44
C ILE A 69 -0.69 -11.72 -20.95
N TRP A 70 0.12 -12.71 -21.33
CA TRP A 70 0.17 -13.30 -22.68
C TRP A 70 0.60 -14.77 -22.52
N PHE A 71 -0.19 -15.57 -21.80
CA PHE A 71 -0.01 -17.03 -21.88
C PHE A 71 -0.75 -17.54 -23.13
N LYS A 72 0.05 -17.67 -24.20
CA LYS A 72 0.00 -18.71 -25.23
C LYS A 72 -1.31 -19.53 -25.33
N TYR A 73 -2.11 -19.23 -26.34
CA TYR A 73 -2.79 -20.31 -27.06
C TYR A 73 -1.79 -20.87 -28.08
N ARG A 74 -0.99 -21.84 -27.65
CA ARG A 74 -0.39 -22.81 -28.58
C ARG A 74 -0.74 -24.20 -28.07
N HIS A 75 -1.90 -24.69 -28.48
CA HIS A 75 -2.13 -26.12 -28.59
C HIS A 75 -1.75 -26.53 -30.01
N PHE A 76 -0.67 -27.31 -30.11
CA PHE A 76 -0.46 -28.20 -31.24
C PHE A 76 -1.37 -29.40 -31.03
N LYS A 77 -2.33 -29.59 -31.93
CA LYS A 77 -2.68 -30.87 -32.55
C LYS A 77 -3.50 -30.57 -33.79
#